data_AF-A0A6V7IZQ0-F1
#
_entry.id   AF-A0A6V7IZQ0-F1
#
_cell.length_a   1.000
_cell.length_b   1.000
_cell.length_c   1.000
_cell.angle_alpha   90.00
_cell.angle_beta   90.00
_cell.angle_gamma   90.00
#
_symmetry.space_group_name_H-M   'P 1'
#
loop_
_entity.id
_entity.type
_entity.pdbx_description
1 polymer ?
#
loop_
_entity_poly.entity_id
_entity_poly.type
_entity_poly.pdbx_seq_one_letter_code
_entity_poly.pdbx_strand_id
1 'polypeptide(L)'
;HGRTGFGGTSQEWGLTEVRPGAQMFWWLHYVNPPGKSKPFDVHSKPLIIWLQGGPGYGSSGLGNFGEFGPIDLNVQTRNTSWMNYYNVLLIDEPVGSGFSYTDNDDALNDKDAEVTEDVVTCIKRFLSRFPRFQSVPTYIVGQSYGGKVAVNVAWEL
;
A
#
# COMPACT_ATOMS: atom_id res chain seq x y z
N HIS A 1 -6.67 10.56 13.54
CA HIS A 1 -5.54 10.16 12.67
C HIS A 1 -4.86 8.96 13.32
N GLY A 2 -4.27 8.06 12.52
CA GLY A 2 -3.98 6.67 12.90
C GLY A 2 -2.91 6.44 13.98
N ARG A 3 -2.40 5.21 14.03
CA ARG A 3 -1.44 4.72 15.03
C ARG A 3 -0.08 5.38 14.86
N THR A 4 0.68 5.50 15.95
CA THR A 4 2.11 5.85 15.89
C THR A 4 2.87 4.66 15.29
N GLY A 5 3.57 4.89 14.18
CA GLY A 5 4.38 3.86 13.53
C GLY A 5 5.81 4.31 13.26
N PHE A 6 6.50 3.59 12.38
CA PHE A 6 7.91 3.81 12.06
C PHE A 6 8.18 5.15 11.35
N GLY A 7 9.32 5.78 11.64
CA GLY A 7 9.76 7.00 10.94
C GLY A 7 8.89 8.24 11.21
N GLY A 8 8.21 8.30 12.35
CA GLY A 8 7.48 9.50 12.80
C GLY A 8 6.22 9.84 11.99
N THR A 9 5.77 8.95 11.12
CA THR A 9 4.51 9.09 10.37
C THR A 9 3.35 8.44 11.14
N SER A 10 2.16 9.03 11.08
CA SER A 10 0.94 8.33 11.49
C SER A 10 0.62 7.25 10.46
N GLN A 11 0.18 6.09 10.91
CA GLN A 11 0.01 4.91 10.05
C GLN A 11 -1.25 4.13 10.41
N GLU A 12 -1.74 3.34 9.46
CA GLU A 12 -2.66 2.23 9.68
C GLU A 12 -2.17 1.03 8.88
N TRP A 13 -2.42 -0.16 9.37
CA TRP A 13 -2.13 -1.39 8.65
C TRP A 13 -3.16 -2.43 9.01
N GLY A 14 -3.30 -3.43 8.16
CA GLY A 14 -4.21 -4.52 8.39
C GLY A 14 -4.10 -5.60 7.33
N LEU A 15 -4.90 -6.64 7.55
CA LEU A 15 -5.12 -7.71 6.61
C LEU A 15 -6.56 -7.58 6.09
N THR A 16 -6.74 -7.90 4.83
CA THR A 16 -8.04 -8.02 4.18
C THR A 16 -8.14 -9.42 3.59
N GLU A 17 -9.20 -10.15 3.95
CA GLU A 17 -9.54 -11.39 3.26
C GLU A 17 -10.07 -11.04 1.86
N VAL A 18 -9.36 -11.45 0.82
CA VAL A 18 -9.68 -11.15 -0.58
C VAL A 18 -10.39 -12.33 -1.26
N ARG A 19 -10.08 -13.55 -0.82
CA ARG A 19 -10.74 -14.82 -1.15
C ARG A 19 -10.75 -15.70 0.11
N PRO A 20 -11.58 -16.76 0.17
CA PRO A 20 -11.61 -17.65 1.33
C PRO A 20 -10.23 -18.15 1.74
N GLY A 21 -9.77 -17.77 2.94
CA GLY A 21 -8.45 -18.16 3.47
C GLY A 21 -7.25 -17.36 2.94
N ALA A 22 -7.43 -16.47 1.96
CA ALA A 22 -6.37 -15.66 1.37
C ALA A 22 -6.40 -14.23 1.94
N GLN A 23 -5.33 -13.85 2.63
CA GLN A 23 -5.18 -12.57 3.32
C GLN A 23 -4.18 -11.67 2.61
N MET A 24 -4.62 -10.46 2.25
CA MET A 24 -3.75 -9.44 1.67
C MET A 24 -3.43 -8.37 2.71
N PHE A 25 -2.13 -8.18 2.96
CA PHE A 25 -1.63 -7.13 3.83
C PHE A 25 -1.59 -5.79 3.11
N TRP A 26 -2.00 -4.75 3.83
CA TRP A 26 -1.87 -3.37 3.39
C TRP A 26 -1.34 -2.49 4.52
N TRP A 27 -0.60 -1.46 4.13
CA TRP A 27 -0.01 -0.50 5.05
C TRP A 27 -0.15 0.92 4.51
N LEU A 28 -0.96 1.71 5.20
CA LEU A 28 -1.17 3.13 4.94
C LEU A 28 -0.19 3.95 5.78
N HIS A 29 0.60 4.78 5.11
CA HIS A 29 1.29 5.92 5.70
C HIS A 29 0.52 7.20 5.39
N TYR A 30 0.16 7.95 6.43
CA TYR A 30 -0.39 9.28 6.25
C TYR A 30 0.72 10.27 5.92
N VAL A 31 0.39 11.23 5.07
CA VAL A 31 1.28 12.33 4.72
C VAL A 31 1.71 13.13 5.97
N ASN A 32 3.00 13.45 6.05
CA ASN A 32 3.63 14.15 7.16
C ASN A 32 4.70 15.14 6.68
N PRO A 33 4.30 16.27 6.06
CA PRO A 33 5.28 17.23 5.53
C PRO A 33 6.10 17.86 6.67
N PRO A 34 7.42 18.03 6.50
CA PRO A 34 8.24 18.80 7.44
C PRO A 34 7.69 20.23 7.59
N GLY A 35 7.60 20.72 8.83
CA GLY A 35 7.13 22.08 9.11
C GLY A 35 5.64 22.33 8.88
N LYS A 36 4.81 21.27 8.71
CA LYS A 36 3.35 21.42 8.55
C LYS A 36 2.73 22.21 9.71
N SER A 37 1.77 23.07 9.38
CA SER A 37 0.92 23.76 10.37
C SER A 37 0.09 22.76 11.18
N LYS A 38 -0.37 23.16 12.38
CA LYS A 38 -1.29 22.35 13.19
C LYS A 38 -2.59 23.14 13.40
N PRO A 39 -3.78 22.59 13.06
CA PRO A 39 -4.03 21.26 12.50
C PRO A 39 -3.67 21.14 11.01
N PHE A 40 -3.32 19.94 10.56
CA PHE A 40 -3.05 19.62 9.15
C PHE A 40 -3.99 18.50 8.69
N ASP A 41 -4.79 18.75 7.64
CA ASP A 41 -5.66 17.72 7.06
C ASP A 41 -4.89 16.87 6.05
N VAL A 42 -4.61 15.62 6.43
CA VAL A 42 -3.92 14.64 5.59
C VAL A 42 -4.69 14.31 4.30
N HIS A 43 -6.01 14.47 4.28
CA HIS A 43 -6.85 14.18 3.09
C HIS A 43 -6.83 15.32 2.07
N SER A 44 -6.20 16.45 2.39
CA SER A 44 -5.91 17.50 1.39
C SER A 44 -4.78 17.10 0.42
N LYS A 45 -4.10 15.98 0.69
CA LYS A 45 -3.02 15.45 -0.15
C LYS A 45 -3.45 14.15 -0.84
N PRO A 46 -2.95 13.88 -2.06
CA PRO A 46 -3.28 12.67 -2.80
C PRO A 46 -2.97 11.38 -2.05
N LEU A 47 -3.63 10.31 -2.46
CA LEU A 47 -3.31 8.93 -2.11
C LEU A 47 -2.55 8.29 -3.27
N ILE A 48 -1.38 7.73 -2.98
CA ILE A 48 -0.67 6.83 -3.88
C ILE A 48 -0.96 5.41 -3.42
N ILE A 49 -1.45 4.56 -4.32
CA ILE A 49 -1.47 3.11 -4.12
C ILE A 49 -0.23 2.58 -4.82
N TRP A 50 0.68 1.97 -4.04
CA TRP A 50 1.95 1.45 -4.54
C TRP A 50 1.91 -0.07 -4.65
N LEU A 51 2.24 -0.57 -5.84
CA LEU A 51 2.33 -2.00 -6.16
C LEU A 51 3.75 -2.34 -6.60
N GLN A 52 4.46 -3.04 -5.73
CA GLN A 52 5.81 -3.51 -5.97
C GLN A 52 5.84 -4.64 -6.99
N GLY A 53 6.92 -4.75 -7.75
CA GLY A 53 7.06 -5.79 -8.78
C GLY A 53 7.94 -6.97 -8.43
N GLY A 54 8.30 -7.70 -9.49
CA GLY A 54 8.59 -9.15 -9.44
C GLY A 54 7.29 -9.91 -9.22
N PRO A 55 7.10 -11.15 -9.65
CA PRO A 55 6.14 -11.94 -8.89
C PRO A 55 6.79 -12.21 -7.53
N GLY A 56 6.30 -11.56 -6.46
CA GLY A 56 6.59 -11.97 -5.08
C GLY A 56 7.24 -10.97 -4.12
N TYR A 57 7.71 -9.79 -4.55
CA TYR A 57 8.28 -8.82 -3.60
C TYR A 57 7.18 -7.95 -2.99
N GLY A 58 6.98 -8.08 -1.68
CA GLY A 58 6.03 -7.22 -0.96
C GLY A 58 6.42 -5.74 -0.99
N SER A 59 5.44 -4.87 -1.26
CA SER A 59 5.54 -3.41 -1.19
C SER A 59 6.01 -2.90 0.17
N SER A 60 5.57 -3.55 1.24
CA SER A 60 5.94 -3.26 2.62
C SER A 60 7.44 -3.46 2.90
N GLY A 61 8.10 -4.31 2.11
CA GLY A 61 9.53 -4.57 2.18
C GLY A 61 10.32 -3.60 1.31
N LEU A 62 10.43 -3.90 0.01
CA LEU A 62 11.34 -3.21 -0.90
C LEU A 62 10.90 -1.75 -1.16
N GLY A 63 9.63 -1.52 -1.48
CA GLY A 63 9.14 -0.15 -1.72
C GLY A 63 9.28 0.75 -0.48
N ASN A 64 8.81 0.26 0.67
CA ASN A 64 8.86 1.03 1.92
C ASN A 64 10.30 1.20 2.44
N PHE A 65 10.98 0.10 2.77
CA PHE A 65 12.28 0.19 3.44
C PHE A 65 13.45 0.34 2.48
N GLY A 66 13.32 -0.09 1.22
CA GLY A 66 14.38 0.02 0.22
C GLY A 66 14.37 1.35 -0.53
N GLU A 67 13.19 1.90 -0.82
CA GLU A 67 13.07 2.97 -1.82
C GLU A 67 12.63 4.31 -1.24
N PHE A 68 11.36 4.46 -0.86
CA PHE A 68 10.76 5.79 -0.61
C PHE A 68 10.07 5.95 0.75
N GLY A 69 10.00 4.89 1.55
CA GLY A 69 9.41 4.96 2.89
C GLY A 69 10.21 5.85 3.84
N PRO A 70 9.64 6.14 5.02
CA PRO A 70 10.15 7.17 5.92
C PRO A 70 11.50 6.79 6.56
N ILE A 71 11.83 5.50 6.64
CA ILE A 71 13.11 5.00 7.15
C ILE A 71 13.73 3.97 6.20
N ASP A 72 15.05 3.97 6.11
CA ASP A 72 15.81 3.01 5.32
C ASP A 72 16.09 1.69 6.07
N LEU A 73 16.75 0.75 5.37
CA LEU A 73 17.14 -0.55 5.93
C LEU A 73 18.11 -0.44 7.13
N ASN A 74 18.79 0.71 7.30
CA ASN A 74 19.66 1.02 8.43
C ASN A 74 18.92 1.80 9.52
N VAL A 75 17.59 1.86 9.44
CA VAL A 75 16.70 2.55 10.38
C VAL A 75 16.98 4.07 10.44
N GLN A 76 17.53 4.64 9.36
CA GLN A 76 17.78 6.07 9.25
C GLN A 76 16.60 6.77 8.58
N THR A 77 16.26 7.97 9.05
CA THR A 77 15.17 8.76 8.46
C THR A 77 15.55 9.24 7.06
N ARG A 78 14.62 9.10 6.10
CA ARG A 78 14.79 9.61 4.74
C ARG A 78 14.25 11.03 4.59
N ASN A 79 15.13 11.96 4.24
CA ASN A 79 14.71 13.32 3.83
C ASN A 79 13.97 13.33 2.49
N THR A 80 14.12 12.28 1.68
CA THR A 80 13.49 12.12 0.36
C THR A 80 12.21 11.27 0.40
N SER A 81 11.66 10.99 1.59
CA SER A 81 10.48 10.13 1.70
C SER A 81 9.26 10.70 0.98
N TRP A 82 8.51 9.82 0.31
CA TRP A 82 7.25 10.20 -0.35
C TRP A 82 6.18 10.67 0.64
N MET A 83 6.27 10.23 1.89
CA MET A 83 5.35 10.62 2.96
C MET A 83 5.49 12.11 3.32
N ASN A 84 6.50 12.82 2.82
CA ASN A 84 6.57 14.27 2.90
C ASN A 84 5.54 14.98 2.02
N TYR A 85 4.97 14.29 1.02
CA TYR A 85 4.15 14.88 -0.04
C TYR A 85 2.78 14.19 -0.21
N TYR A 86 2.72 12.88 0.01
CA TYR A 86 1.54 12.06 -0.31
C TYR A 86 1.16 11.13 0.84
N ASN A 87 -0.11 10.73 0.88
CA ASN A 87 -0.49 9.51 1.59
C ASN A 87 -0.08 8.33 0.71
N VAL A 88 0.41 7.25 1.29
CA VAL A 88 0.83 6.07 0.53
C VAL A 88 0.23 4.82 1.13
N LEU A 89 -0.54 4.08 0.33
CA LEU A 89 -1.04 2.75 0.62
C LEU A 89 -0.15 1.73 -0.10
N LEU A 90 0.62 0.98 0.68
CA LEU A 90 1.41 -0.15 0.22
C LEU A 90 0.53 -1.39 0.29
N ILE A 91 0.49 -2.19 -0.78
CA ILE A 91 -0.20 -3.48 -0.79
C ILE A 91 0.81 -4.56 -1.12
N ASP A 92 0.89 -5.59 -0.28
CA ASP A 92 1.74 -6.75 -0.55
C ASP A 92 0.98 -7.72 -1.46
N GLU A 93 1.37 -7.77 -2.72
CA GLU A 93 0.76 -8.62 -3.75
C GLU A 93 1.84 -9.42 -4.52
N PRO A 94 1.51 -10.62 -5.04
CA PRO A 94 0.27 -11.38 -4.83
C PRO A 94 0.15 -11.98 -3.41
N VAL A 95 -0.92 -12.72 -3.13
CA VAL A 95 -1.06 -13.50 -1.87
C VAL A 95 0.15 -14.43 -1.72
N GLY A 96 0.78 -14.44 -0.55
CA GLY A 96 2.06 -15.12 -0.28
C GLY A 96 3.29 -14.19 -0.34
N SER A 97 3.13 -12.94 -0.77
CA SER A 97 4.19 -11.94 -0.82
C SER A 97 4.23 -11.09 0.44
N GLY A 98 5.42 -10.76 0.94
CA GLY A 98 5.58 -9.90 2.10
C GLY A 98 4.85 -10.44 3.33
N PHE A 99 3.88 -9.68 3.85
CA PHE A 99 3.02 -10.12 4.96
C PHE A 99 1.66 -10.67 4.52
N SER A 100 1.38 -10.73 3.22
CA SER A 100 0.19 -11.41 2.68
C SER A 100 0.39 -12.92 2.72
N TYR A 101 -0.63 -13.66 3.16
CA TYR A 101 -0.52 -15.11 3.38
C TYR A 101 -1.83 -15.85 3.14
N THR A 102 -1.73 -17.17 3.08
CA THR A 102 -2.84 -18.11 3.06
C THR A 102 -2.43 -19.36 3.83
N ASP A 103 -3.39 -20.01 4.51
CA ASP A 103 -3.19 -21.33 5.11
C ASP A 103 -3.48 -22.48 4.12
N ASN A 104 -3.89 -22.13 2.89
CA ASN A 104 -4.15 -23.05 1.79
C ASN A 104 -3.25 -22.70 0.59
N ASP A 105 -2.33 -23.58 0.25
CA ASP A 105 -1.39 -23.40 -0.87
C ASP A 105 -2.12 -23.25 -2.23
N ASP A 106 -3.30 -23.86 -2.39
CA ASP A 106 -4.12 -23.71 -3.60
C ASP A 106 -4.64 -22.28 -3.80
N ALA A 107 -4.58 -21.44 -2.75
CA ALA A 107 -4.97 -20.04 -2.84
C ALA A 107 -3.81 -19.11 -3.20
N LEU A 108 -2.57 -19.61 -3.33
CA LEU A 108 -1.47 -18.87 -3.94
C LEU A 108 -1.75 -18.72 -5.43
N ASN A 109 -1.67 -17.50 -5.96
CA ASN A 109 -1.91 -17.22 -7.37
C ASN A 109 -0.73 -16.51 -8.03
N ASP A 110 -0.45 -16.89 -9.28
CA ASP A 110 0.56 -16.27 -10.15
C ASP A 110 -0.05 -15.75 -11.46
N LYS A 111 -1.38 -15.86 -11.62
CA LYS A 111 -2.10 -15.39 -12.80
C LYS A 111 -2.50 -13.93 -12.63
N ASP A 112 -2.07 -13.10 -13.57
CA ASP A 112 -2.29 -11.65 -13.58
C ASP A 112 -3.76 -11.25 -13.29
N ALA A 113 -4.75 -11.97 -13.85
CA ALA A 113 -6.17 -11.68 -13.63
C ALA A 113 -6.61 -11.94 -12.18
N GLU A 114 -6.24 -13.08 -11.60
CA GLU A 114 -6.61 -13.44 -10.22
C GLU A 114 -5.94 -12.51 -9.20
N VAL A 115 -4.67 -12.14 -9.45
CA VAL A 115 -3.95 -11.15 -8.64
C VAL A 115 -4.63 -9.77 -8.71
N THR A 116 -5.06 -9.37 -9.91
CA THR A 116 -5.77 -8.09 -10.11
C THR A 116 -7.07 -8.06 -9.31
N GLU A 117 -7.89 -9.11 -9.40
CA GLU A 117 -9.16 -9.22 -8.65
C GLU A 117 -8.96 -9.12 -7.13
N ASP A 118 -7.92 -9.78 -6.62
CA ASP A 118 -7.53 -9.74 -5.20
C ASP A 118 -7.16 -8.31 -4.77
N VAL A 119 -6.31 -7.62 -5.56
CA VAL A 119 -5.88 -6.24 -5.28
C VAL A 119 -7.06 -5.26 -5.35
N VAL A 120 -7.93 -5.38 -6.37
CA VAL A 120 -9.16 -4.57 -6.48
C VAL A 120 -10.06 -4.77 -5.26
N THR A 121 -10.22 -6.02 -4.82
CA THR A 121 -10.99 -6.34 -3.61
C THR A 121 -10.35 -5.69 -2.38
N CYS A 122 -9.03 -5.79 -2.22
CA CYS A 122 -8.29 -5.16 -1.14
C CYS A 122 -8.52 -3.63 -1.10
N ILE A 123 -8.41 -2.96 -2.25
CA ILE A 123 -8.62 -1.51 -2.39
C ILE A 123 -10.06 -1.12 -2.03
N LYS A 124 -11.07 -1.83 -2.56
CA LYS A 124 -12.49 -1.56 -2.26
C LYS A 124 -12.80 -1.70 -0.76
N ARG A 125 -12.24 -2.73 -0.11
CA ARG A 125 -12.39 -2.95 1.34
C ARG A 125 -11.66 -1.88 2.15
N PHE A 126 -10.45 -1.49 1.74
CA PHE A 126 -9.72 -0.37 2.33
C PHE A 126 -10.52 0.93 2.26
N LEU A 127 -11.03 1.30 1.08
CA LEU A 127 -11.81 2.53 0.89
C LEU A 127 -13.14 2.50 1.64
N SER A 128 -13.74 1.32 1.83
CA SER A 128 -14.93 1.17 2.69
C SER A 128 -14.60 1.40 4.16
N ARG A 129 -13.42 0.96 4.62
CA ARG A 129 -12.94 1.16 5.99
C ARG A 129 -12.50 2.60 6.26
N PHE A 130 -11.93 3.27 5.26
CA PHE A 130 -11.46 4.65 5.35
C PHE A 130 -12.19 5.55 4.35
N PRO A 131 -13.49 5.82 4.56
CA PRO A 131 -14.36 6.46 3.57
C PRO A 131 -13.90 7.87 3.16
N ARG A 132 -13.13 8.56 4.02
CA ARG A 132 -12.56 9.88 3.67
C ARG A 132 -11.59 9.82 2.48
N PHE A 133 -10.96 8.68 2.21
CA PHE A 133 -10.08 8.53 1.05
C PHE A 133 -10.85 8.36 -0.27
N GLN A 134 -12.15 8.06 -0.25
CA GLN A 134 -12.95 7.93 -1.48
C GLN A 134 -13.04 9.24 -2.28
N SER A 135 -12.93 10.39 -1.61
CA SER A 135 -12.92 11.71 -2.26
C SER A 135 -11.51 12.29 -2.49
N VAL A 136 -10.46 11.53 -2.17
CA VAL A 136 -9.07 11.99 -2.30
C VAL A 136 -8.57 11.61 -3.71
N PRO A 137 -7.90 12.54 -4.45
CA PRO A 137 -7.25 12.19 -5.70
C PRO A 137 -6.31 11.00 -5.51
N THR A 138 -6.55 9.92 -6.24
CA THR A 138 -5.83 8.65 -6.06
C THR A 138 -5.07 8.29 -7.32
N TYR A 139 -3.81 7.86 -7.15
CA TYR A 139 -2.92 7.43 -8.21
C TYR A 139 -2.44 6.02 -7.93
N ILE A 140 -2.58 5.12 -8.90
CA ILE A 140 -2.06 3.76 -8.81
C ILE A 140 -0.70 3.75 -9.51
N VAL A 141 0.33 3.37 -8.77
CA VAL A 141 1.72 3.40 -9.23
C VAL A 141 2.30 2.01 -9.04
N GLY A 142 2.79 1.43 -10.13
CA GLY A 142 3.44 0.12 -10.12
C GLY A 142 4.90 0.22 -10.53
N GLN A 143 5.75 -0.64 -9.97
CA GLN A 143 7.14 -0.80 -10.37
C GLN A 143 7.37 -2.19 -10.96
N SER A 144 8.19 -2.30 -12.01
CA SER A 144 8.55 -3.61 -12.61
C SER A 144 7.28 -4.41 -12.96
N TYR A 145 7.16 -5.68 -12.55
CA TYR A 145 5.95 -6.49 -12.78
C TYR A 145 4.67 -5.89 -12.18
N GLY A 146 4.77 -5.18 -11.05
CA GLY A 146 3.66 -4.46 -10.42
C GLY A 146 3.10 -3.37 -11.33
N GLY A 147 3.83 -2.93 -12.36
CA GLY A 147 3.33 -2.06 -13.41
C GLY A 147 2.20 -2.70 -14.25
N LYS A 148 2.24 -4.02 -14.48
CA LYS A 148 1.15 -4.74 -15.14
C LYS A 148 -0.10 -4.76 -14.25
N VAL A 149 0.09 -5.15 -12.98
CA VAL A 149 -0.99 -5.19 -11.99
C VAL A 149 -1.62 -3.81 -11.83
N ALA A 150 -0.81 -2.74 -11.74
CA ALA A 150 -1.28 -1.36 -11.65
C ALA A 150 -2.19 -0.95 -12.82
N VAL A 151 -1.81 -1.29 -14.06
CA VAL A 151 -2.63 -0.98 -15.24
C VAL A 151 -3.94 -1.77 -15.22
N ASN A 152 -3.90 -3.06 -14.88
CA ASN A 152 -5.10 -3.89 -14.81
C ASN A 152 -6.06 -3.43 -13.71
N VAL A 153 -5.53 -3.14 -12.51
CA VAL A 153 -6.31 -2.61 -11.39
C VAL A 153 -6.95 -1.27 -11.75
N ALA A 154 -6.22 -0.38 -12.43
CA ALA A 154 -6.76 0.90 -12.87
C ALA A 154 -7.87 0.76 -13.92
N TRP A 155 -7.87 -0.31 -14.71
CA TRP A 155 -8.93 -0.62 -15.67
C TRP A 155 -10.20 -1.15 -15.01
N GLU A 156 -10.08 -1.88 -13.89
CA GLU A 156 -11.20 -2.52 -13.20
C GLU A 156 -11.89 -1.66 -12.12
N LEU A 157 -11.27 -0.57 -11.68
CA LEU A 157 -11.80 0.38 -10.69
C LEU A 157 -12.67 1.46 -11.31
#